data_AF-A0A2A2TF99-F1
#
_entry.id   AF-A0A2A2TF99-F1
#
_cell.length_a   1.000
_cell.length_b   1.000
_cell.length_c   1.000
_cell.angle_alpha   90.00
_cell.angle_beta   90.00
_cell.angle_gamma   90.00
#
_symmetry.space_group_name_H-M   'P 1'
#
loop_
_entity.id
_entity.type
_entity.pdbx_description
1 polymer ?
#
loop_
_entity_poly.entity_id
_entity_poly.type
_entity_poly.pdbx_seq_one_letter_code
_entity_poly.pdbx_strand_id
1 'polypeptide(L)'
;MELWDIRTGECVNTLRGHTSGSVSSLSFSPDGKTIASGSSDYTVKIWDALTSECLKTLQGYTRGILSVSISPDGKTIASGSSDHTGHLSVDNRAQLIASNNGGKGNGGNIRVDAALLSLTGNSQLRASTQGEGDAGNIFISTRDRTSLDDGAIISNIVGTVSSPGRFGNGKGGLIRIDTGSLSVANGSQLQASTFGTGDAGDIIINARDSVIASGFGEFEDLTLPTAVFSVVAEDSRGNGGNIRINTGSVFVENGARFSVSTSGLGRAGNITIDARDSAVVDGVSRVGFASQLSTATEDDASGRGGTITVNTNSFRVSNGGFLDAQTTSAFGGGDVTINANNFEATQGGRIFTTATNQGQAGNITFNADTVNLSGTNGRSISGLFANTTSTASARGGNIQVNARKLDVSDRAQISVNSQGSGVAGDINIDAKRIELRDKGLNEQSYRKLR
;
A
#
# COMPACT_ATOMS: atom_id res chain seq x y z
N MET A 1 5.31 -19.09 36.76
CA MET A 1 4.70 -18.01 37.54
C MET A 1 3.49 -18.58 38.26
N GLU A 2 3.14 -18.06 39.44
CA GLU A 2 1.97 -18.48 40.22
C GLU A 2 1.06 -17.28 40.46
N LEU A 3 -0.25 -17.51 40.40
CA LEU A 3 -1.30 -16.56 40.72
C LEU A 3 -1.87 -16.87 42.09
N TRP A 4 -2.00 -15.85 42.92
CA TRP A 4 -2.39 -15.98 44.32
C TRP A 4 -3.65 -15.15 44.59
N ASP A 5 -4.59 -15.71 45.34
CA ASP A 5 -5.72 -14.95 45.87
C ASP A 5 -5.23 -14.13 47.07
N ILE A 6 -5.44 -12.81 47.01
CA ILE A 6 -4.93 -11.88 48.04
C ILE A 6 -5.67 -12.05 49.38
N ARG A 7 -6.95 -12.44 49.34
CA ARG A 7 -7.76 -12.63 50.56
C ARG A 7 -7.44 -13.93 51.27
N THR A 8 -7.24 -15.02 50.54
CA THR A 8 -7.02 -16.34 51.15
C THR A 8 -5.53 -16.66 51.30
N GLY A 9 -4.67 -16.03 50.49
CA GLY A 9 -3.24 -16.37 50.42
C GLY A 9 -3.00 -17.72 49.75
N GLU A 10 -3.98 -18.27 49.04
CA GLU A 10 -3.85 -19.55 48.35
C GLU A 10 -3.40 -19.34 46.89
N CYS A 11 -2.57 -20.26 46.41
CA CYS A 11 -2.19 -20.30 44.99
C CYS A 11 -3.39 -20.79 44.18
N VAL A 12 -3.96 -19.91 43.36
CA VAL A 12 -5.14 -20.17 42.53
C VAL A 12 -4.74 -20.86 41.23
N ASN A 13 -3.61 -20.49 40.63
CA ASN A 13 -3.19 -21.09 39.37
C ASN A 13 -1.67 -20.98 39.14
N THR A 14 -1.13 -21.84 38.26
CA THR A 14 0.29 -21.83 37.88
C THR A 14 0.44 -21.69 36.37
N LEU A 15 1.00 -20.56 35.94
CA LEU A 15 1.29 -20.25 34.55
C LEU A 15 2.64 -20.85 34.15
N ARG A 16 2.59 -21.96 33.40
CA ARG A 16 3.74 -22.72 32.88
C ARG A 16 3.85 -22.53 31.37
N GLY A 17 5.01 -22.09 30.88
CA GLY A 17 5.23 -21.99 29.44
C GLY A 17 6.42 -21.14 29.01
N HIS A 18 6.99 -20.30 29.89
CA HIS A 18 8.35 -19.81 29.67
C HIS A 18 9.33 -20.97 29.83
N THR A 19 10.14 -21.21 28.80
CA THR A 19 10.92 -22.45 28.63
C THR A 19 12.37 -22.32 29.09
N SER A 20 12.85 -21.10 29.28
CA SER A 20 14.23 -20.81 29.69
C SER A 20 14.28 -19.48 30.45
N GLY A 21 15.02 -19.42 31.56
CA GLY A 21 15.24 -18.18 32.28
C GLY A 21 14.08 -17.68 33.16
N SER A 22 14.38 -16.62 33.93
CA SER A 22 13.45 -15.97 34.85
C SER A 22 12.47 -15.03 34.13
N VAL A 23 11.24 -15.00 34.62
CA VAL A 23 10.27 -13.94 34.33
C VAL A 23 10.74 -12.66 35.02
N SER A 24 10.89 -11.59 34.25
CA SER A 24 11.48 -10.32 34.69
C SER A 24 10.44 -9.22 34.91
N SER A 25 9.27 -9.33 34.27
CA SER A 25 8.21 -8.33 34.38
C SER A 25 6.84 -8.93 34.10
N LEU A 26 5.81 -8.36 34.74
CA LEU A 26 4.42 -8.80 34.69
C LEU A 26 3.48 -7.60 34.67
N SER A 27 2.41 -7.68 33.90
CA SER A 27 1.34 -6.69 33.90
C SER A 27 -0.01 -7.38 33.75
N PHE A 28 -0.98 -6.99 34.59
CA PHE A 28 -2.38 -7.33 34.40
C PHE A 28 -3.04 -6.35 33.44
N SER A 29 -4.05 -6.82 32.71
CA SER A 29 -5.00 -5.95 32.06
C SER A 29 -5.89 -5.29 33.13
N PRO A 30 -6.42 -4.08 32.86
CA PRO A 30 -7.30 -3.37 33.79
C PRO A 30 -8.56 -4.15 34.17
N ASP A 31 -9.05 -5.03 33.28
CA ASP A 31 -10.20 -5.91 33.54
C ASP A 31 -9.83 -7.22 34.26
N GLY A 32 -8.55 -7.45 34.53
CA GLY A 32 -8.02 -8.62 35.23
C GLY A 32 -8.06 -9.92 34.44
N LYS A 33 -8.50 -9.92 33.18
CA LYS A 33 -8.69 -11.14 32.38
C LYS A 33 -7.41 -11.60 31.68
N THR A 34 -6.48 -10.69 31.45
CA THR A 34 -5.27 -10.94 30.65
C THR A 34 -4.03 -10.60 31.45
N ILE A 35 -2.99 -11.43 31.34
CA ILE A 35 -1.68 -11.15 31.91
C ILE A 35 -0.65 -11.12 30.78
N ALA A 36 0.23 -10.11 30.81
CA ALA A 36 1.44 -10.08 30.00
C ALA A 36 2.64 -10.41 30.88
N SER A 37 3.54 -11.27 30.39
CA SER A 37 4.81 -11.59 31.06
C SER A 37 5.99 -11.46 30.12
N GLY A 38 7.03 -10.75 30.57
CA GLY A 38 8.33 -10.68 29.91
C GLY A 38 9.33 -11.62 30.58
N SER A 39 10.15 -12.31 29.78
CA SER A 39 11.12 -13.28 30.29
C SER A 39 12.50 -13.16 29.66
N SER A 40 13.48 -13.77 30.33
CA SER A 40 14.84 -13.96 29.83
C SER A 40 14.99 -15.11 28.83
N ASP A 41 13.90 -15.84 28.48
CA ASP A 41 13.83 -16.64 27.24
C ASP A 41 13.63 -15.78 25.98
N TYR A 42 13.68 -14.45 26.11
CA TYR A 42 13.53 -13.51 24.99
C TYR A 42 12.11 -13.50 24.40
N THR A 43 11.11 -13.87 25.21
CA THR A 43 9.71 -13.84 24.80
C THR A 43 8.86 -12.98 25.72
N VAL A 44 7.81 -12.40 25.15
CA VAL A 44 6.66 -11.89 25.90
C VAL A 44 5.51 -12.87 25.71
N LYS A 45 4.88 -13.32 26.78
CA LYS A 45 3.70 -14.20 26.71
C LYS A 45 2.46 -13.49 27.21
N ILE A 46 1.34 -13.74 26.54
CA ILE A 46 0.01 -13.27 26.90
C ILE A 46 -0.78 -14.47 27.39
N TRP A 47 -1.39 -14.34 28.56
CA TRP A 47 -2.10 -15.41 29.24
C TRP A 47 -3.54 -15.01 29.53
N ASP A 48 -4.44 -15.98 29.48
CA ASP A 48 -5.75 -15.86 30.10
C ASP A 48 -5.61 -16.07 31.61
N ALA A 49 -6.06 -15.11 32.41
CA ALA A 49 -5.90 -15.13 33.86
C ALA A 49 -6.80 -16.18 34.55
N LEU A 50 -7.91 -16.57 33.91
CA LEU A 50 -8.87 -17.52 34.44
C LEU A 50 -8.44 -18.97 34.13
N THR A 51 -8.12 -19.25 32.87
CA THR A 51 -7.77 -20.60 32.41
C THR A 51 -6.30 -20.93 32.58
N SER A 52 -5.44 -19.91 32.72
CA SER A 52 -3.98 -20.03 32.69
C SER A 52 -3.39 -20.59 31.41
N GLU A 53 -4.15 -20.51 30.32
CA GLU A 53 -3.65 -20.85 28.98
C GLU A 53 -2.80 -19.71 28.40
N CYS A 54 -1.72 -20.08 27.70
CA CYS A 54 -0.92 -19.14 26.94
C CYS A 54 -1.65 -18.80 25.63
N LEU A 55 -2.26 -17.63 25.57
CA LEU A 55 -3.00 -17.14 24.40
C LEU A 55 -2.07 -16.79 23.24
N LYS A 56 -0.93 -16.14 23.53
CA LYS A 56 0.02 -15.70 22.50
C LYS A 56 1.44 -15.66 23.03
N THR A 57 2.42 -15.98 22.18
CA THR A 57 3.85 -15.78 22.46
C THR A 57 4.41 -14.81 21.43
N LEU A 58 4.84 -13.63 21.89
CA LEU A 58 5.56 -12.65 21.08
C LEU A 58 7.06 -12.99 21.12
N GLN A 59 7.62 -13.28 19.96
CA GLN A 59 9.02 -13.68 19.76
C GLN A 59 9.74 -12.68 18.85
N GLY A 60 11.07 -12.78 18.79
CA GLY A 60 11.92 -11.91 17.94
C GLY A 60 12.85 -10.98 18.72
N TYR A 61 12.80 -10.99 20.06
CA TYR A 61 13.77 -10.28 20.89
C TYR A 61 15.11 -11.02 20.88
N THR A 62 16.21 -10.27 20.96
CA THR A 62 17.57 -10.82 20.94
C THR A 62 18.22 -10.84 22.33
N ARG A 63 17.52 -10.28 23.32
CA ARG A 63 17.91 -10.29 24.73
C ARG A 63 16.68 -10.39 25.64
N GLY A 64 16.92 -10.51 26.94
CA GLY A 64 15.88 -10.67 27.95
C GLY A 64 14.98 -9.44 28.02
N ILE A 65 13.67 -9.69 28.06
CA ILE A 65 12.68 -8.65 28.33
C ILE A 65 12.94 -8.10 29.73
N LEU A 66 12.82 -6.79 29.92
CA LEU A 66 13.01 -6.13 31.21
C LEU A 66 11.71 -5.56 31.77
N SER A 67 10.79 -5.15 30.90
CA SER A 67 9.51 -4.55 31.30
C SER A 67 8.41 -4.90 30.33
N VAL A 68 7.21 -5.14 30.83
CA VAL A 68 5.97 -5.24 30.05
C VAL A 68 4.89 -4.42 30.73
N SER A 69 4.05 -3.73 29.95
CA SER A 69 2.91 -2.97 30.45
C SER A 69 1.73 -3.14 29.51
N ILE A 70 0.56 -3.44 30.07
CA ILE A 70 -0.70 -3.39 29.34
C ILE A 70 -1.24 -1.95 29.43
N SER A 71 -1.83 -1.44 28.35
CA SER A 71 -2.45 -0.12 28.32
C SER A 71 -3.69 -0.04 29.22
N PRO A 72 -4.12 1.16 29.65
CA PRO A 72 -5.29 1.34 30.51
C PRO A 72 -6.63 0.92 29.90
N ASP A 73 -6.70 0.71 28.59
CA ASP A 73 -7.88 0.14 27.91
C ASP A 73 -7.79 -1.39 27.77
N GLY A 74 -6.70 -2.01 28.20
CA GLY A 74 -6.47 -3.45 28.15
C GLY A 74 -6.05 -4.00 26.78
N LYS A 75 -5.87 -3.15 25.76
CA LYS A 75 -5.73 -3.61 24.37
C LYS A 75 -4.28 -3.66 23.88
N THR A 76 -3.43 -2.75 24.32
CA THR A 76 -2.06 -2.59 23.83
C THR A 76 -1.05 -3.11 24.85
N ILE A 77 0.09 -3.62 24.37
CA ILE A 77 1.20 -4.02 25.24
C ILE A 77 2.46 -3.25 24.81
N ALA A 78 3.07 -2.55 25.75
CA ALA A 78 4.42 -2.04 25.60
C ALA A 78 5.41 -3.01 26.25
N SER A 79 6.52 -3.30 25.59
CA SER A 79 7.58 -4.14 26.14
C SER A 79 8.95 -3.49 25.94
N GLY A 80 9.76 -3.45 26.99
CA GLY A 80 11.16 -3.03 26.94
C GLY A 80 12.07 -4.23 27.17
N SER A 81 13.12 -4.39 26.36
CA SER A 81 14.12 -5.45 26.47
C SER A 81 15.49 -4.86 26.81
N SER A 82 16.41 -5.71 27.26
CA SER A 82 17.82 -5.38 27.52
C SER A 82 18.66 -5.28 26.24
N ASP A 83 18.05 -5.57 25.10
CA ASP A 83 18.53 -5.09 23.82
C ASP A 83 18.35 -3.57 23.74
N HIS A 84 19.24 -2.87 23.05
CA HIS A 84 19.08 -1.43 22.83
C HIS A 84 17.97 -1.17 21.78
N THR A 85 16.98 -2.06 21.66
CA THR A 85 16.08 -2.16 20.52
C THR A 85 14.64 -2.21 21.02
N GLY A 86 14.10 -1.06 21.43
CA GLY A 86 12.69 -0.96 21.82
C GLY A 86 11.76 -1.51 20.72
N HIS A 87 10.92 -2.47 21.06
CA HIS A 87 9.92 -3.05 20.16
C HIS A 87 8.53 -2.58 20.60
N LEU A 88 7.79 -1.96 19.69
CA LEU A 88 6.38 -1.59 19.91
C LEU A 88 5.47 -2.57 19.16
N SER A 89 4.56 -3.22 19.88
CA SER A 89 3.57 -4.12 19.30
C SER A 89 2.16 -3.65 19.65
N VAL A 90 1.29 -3.51 18.65
CA VAL A 90 -0.14 -3.17 18.81
C VAL A 90 -0.95 -4.27 18.13
N ASP A 91 -1.90 -4.88 18.83
CA ASP A 91 -2.54 -6.14 18.39
C ASP A 91 -4.00 -6.24 18.85
N ASN A 92 -4.77 -7.20 18.34
CA ASN A 92 -6.12 -7.55 18.78
C ASN A 92 -7.07 -6.34 18.87
N ARG A 93 -7.19 -5.58 17.77
CA ARG A 93 -8.02 -4.37 17.64
C ARG A 93 -7.61 -3.23 18.58
N ALA A 94 -6.40 -3.26 19.11
CA ALA A 94 -5.83 -2.15 19.87
C ALA A 94 -5.62 -0.92 18.99
N GLN A 95 -5.78 0.27 19.59
CA GLN A 95 -5.76 1.52 18.85
C GLN A 95 -4.89 2.56 19.56
N LEU A 96 -3.96 3.18 18.84
CA LEU A 96 -3.31 4.42 19.25
C LEU A 96 -3.94 5.56 18.45
N ILE A 97 -4.67 6.45 19.14
CA ILE A 97 -5.50 7.46 18.49
C ILE A 97 -5.12 8.86 18.98
N ALA A 98 -4.83 9.75 18.02
CA ALA A 98 -4.65 11.17 18.23
C ALA A 98 -5.65 11.94 17.35
N SER A 99 -6.95 11.86 17.69
CA SER A 99 -8.02 12.37 16.85
C SER A 99 -8.81 13.51 17.49
N ASN A 100 -9.27 14.45 16.67
CA ASN A 100 -10.34 15.38 17.05
C ASN A 100 -11.69 14.80 16.62
N ASN A 101 -12.63 14.62 17.55
CA ASN A 101 -13.91 13.94 17.31
C ASN A 101 -15.15 14.88 17.32
N GLY A 102 -14.97 16.20 17.12
CA GLY A 102 -16.09 17.12 16.90
C GLY A 102 -15.73 18.61 16.92
N GLY A 103 -16.55 19.45 16.26
CA GLY A 103 -16.39 20.91 16.24
C GLY A 103 -15.34 21.43 15.25
N LYS A 104 -14.48 22.36 15.70
CA LYS A 104 -13.36 22.95 14.97
C LYS A 104 -12.04 22.68 15.69
N GLY A 105 -11.06 22.09 15.01
CA GLY A 105 -9.72 21.82 15.53
C GLY A 105 -9.00 20.70 14.76
N ASN A 106 -7.67 20.71 14.80
CA ASN A 106 -6.84 19.75 14.06
C ASN A 106 -6.60 18.46 14.85
N GLY A 107 -6.37 17.36 14.15
CA GLY A 107 -5.96 16.08 14.71
C GLY A 107 -4.56 16.17 15.32
N GLY A 108 -4.31 15.35 16.34
CA GLY A 108 -3.00 15.29 16.98
C GLY A 108 -2.02 14.45 16.16
N ASN A 109 -0.72 14.70 16.32
CA ASN A 109 0.30 13.89 15.65
C ASN A 109 0.62 12.63 16.45
N ILE A 110 0.86 11.51 15.76
CA ILE A 110 1.44 10.31 16.34
C ILE A 110 2.91 10.24 15.94
N ARG A 111 3.79 9.97 16.90
CA ARG A 111 5.20 9.68 16.66
C ARG A 111 5.55 8.33 17.28
N VAL A 112 6.17 7.46 16.49
CA VAL A 112 6.69 6.17 16.93
C VAL A 112 8.17 6.13 16.63
N ASP A 113 8.99 6.00 17.67
CA ASP A 113 10.43 5.77 17.58
C ASP A 113 10.74 4.41 18.20
N ALA A 114 11.14 3.44 17.39
CA ALA A 114 11.40 2.07 17.83
C ALA A 114 12.50 1.40 16.99
N ALA A 115 12.98 0.23 17.39
CA ALA A 115 13.75 -0.62 16.49
C ALA A 115 12.83 -1.39 15.55
N LEU A 116 11.72 -1.88 16.10
CA LEU A 116 10.70 -2.66 15.42
C LEU A 116 9.31 -2.10 15.77
N LEU A 117 8.43 -2.03 14.78
CA LEU A 117 7.00 -1.78 14.96
C LEU A 117 6.21 -2.93 14.34
N SER A 118 5.34 -3.56 15.13
CA SER A 118 4.42 -4.60 14.67
C SER A 118 2.98 -4.20 14.96
N LEU A 119 2.16 -4.12 13.92
CA LEU A 119 0.72 -3.91 14.00
C LEU A 119 0.03 -5.16 13.44
N THR A 120 -0.77 -5.85 14.26
CA THR A 120 -1.49 -7.07 13.85
C THR A 120 -2.94 -7.08 14.32
N GLY A 121 -3.74 -8.05 13.89
CA GLY A 121 -5.05 -8.33 14.47
C GLY A 121 -6.03 -7.16 14.41
N ASN A 122 -6.12 -6.48 13.27
CA ASN A 122 -6.98 -5.30 13.06
C ASN A 122 -6.66 -4.11 13.97
N SER A 123 -5.42 -4.02 14.46
CA SER A 123 -4.94 -2.87 15.23
C SER A 123 -4.87 -1.59 14.40
N GLN A 124 -4.90 -0.43 15.05
CA GLN A 124 -4.94 0.86 14.39
C GLN A 124 -3.94 1.89 14.98
N LEU A 125 -3.23 2.60 14.11
CA LEU A 125 -2.61 3.90 14.44
C LEU A 125 -3.38 4.98 13.69
N ARG A 126 -4.05 5.89 14.41
CA ARG A 126 -4.99 6.84 13.80
C ARG A 126 -4.80 8.29 14.26
N ALA A 127 -4.55 9.19 13.32
CA ALA A 127 -4.41 10.63 13.55
C ALA A 127 -5.47 11.42 12.76
N SER A 128 -6.75 11.30 13.14
CA SER A 128 -7.89 11.76 12.32
C SER A 128 -8.55 13.05 12.83
N THR A 129 -9.34 13.69 11.97
CA THR A 129 -10.24 14.80 12.36
C THR A 129 -11.66 14.52 11.90
N GLN A 130 -12.63 14.62 12.80
CA GLN A 130 -14.06 14.54 12.54
C GLN A 130 -14.67 15.93 12.75
N GLY A 131 -14.88 16.70 11.67
CA GLY A 131 -15.39 18.08 11.73
C GLY A 131 -14.57 19.05 10.89
N GLU A 132 -14.41 20.29 11.35
CA GLU A 132 -13.57 21.31 10.70
C GLU A 132 -12.14 21.27 11.27
N GLY A 133 -11.12 21.06 10.45
CA GLY A 133 -9.71 21.02 10.82
C GLY A 133 -8.94 19.93 10.07
N ASP A 134 -7.63 20.10 9.99
CA ASP A 134 -6.74 19.17 9.29
C ASP A 134 -6.53 17.90 10.11
N ALA A 135 -6.32 16.76 9.45
CA ALA A 135 -5.90 15.53 10.12
C ALA A 135 -4.46 15.66 10.65
N GLY A 136 -4.16 14.90 11.71
CA GLY A 136 -2.83 14.85 12.27
C GLY A 136 -1.87 14.04 11.40
N ASN A 137 -0.57 14.20 11.64
CA ASN A 137 0.47 13.44 10.96
C ASN A 137 0.85 12.19 11.75
N ILE A 138 1.26 11.16 11.05
CA ILE A 138 1.83 9.95 11.65
C ILE A 138 3.27 9.84 11.18
N PHE A 139 4.21 9.88 12.13
CA PHE A 139 5.63 9.68 11.89
C PHE A 139 6.06 8.37 12.54
N ILE A 140 6.60 7.45 11.75
CA ILE A 140 7.14 6.18 12.22
C ILE A 140 8.61 6.16 11.83
N SER A 141 9.49 6.08 12.81
CA SER A 141 10.91 5.89 12.66
C SER A 141 11.28 4.55 13.29
N THR A 142 11.57 3.56 12.46
CA THR A 142 12.06 2.26 12.92
C THR A 142 13.46 1.96 12.39
N ARG A 143 14.34 1.46 13.26
CA ARG A 143 15.70 1.11 12.84
C ARG A 143 15.72 -0.06 11.85
N ASP A 144 14.88 -1.07 12.09
CA ASP A 144 14.93 -2.35 11.38
C ASP A 144 13.69 -2.59 10.53
N ARG A 145 12.50 -2.62 11.13
CA ARG A 145 11.31 -3.05 10.43
C ARG A 145 10.04 -2.43 10.99
N THR A 146 9.16 -2.06 10.06
CA THR A 146 7.75 -1.80 10.33
C THR A 146 6.92 -2.89 9.64
N SER A 147 6.04 -3.57 10.38
CA SER A 147 5.19 -4.64 9.86
C SER A 147 3.74 -4.36 10.20
N LEU A 148 2.90 -4.37 9.18
CA LEU A 148 1.44 -4.39 9.29
C LEU A 148 0.95 -5.71 8.75
N ASP A 149 0.20 -6.44 9.55
CA ASP A 149 -0.36 -7.73 9.18
C ASP A 149 -1.79 -7.90 9.71
N ASP A 150 -2.51 -8.89 9.19
CA ASP A 150 -3.81 -9.32 9.70
C ASP A 150 -4.80 -8.15 9.90
N GLY A 151 -5.03 -7.39 8.82
CA GLY A 151 -5.97 -6.27 8.79
C GLY A 151 -5.54 -5.01 9.55
N ALA A 152 -4.27 -4.85 9.92
CA ALA A 152 -3.80 -3.66 10.63
C ALA A 152 -3.89 -2.38 9.77
N ILE A 153 -4.22 -1.24 10.40
CA ILE A 153 -4.45 0.03 9.71
C ILE A 153 -3.59 1.15 10.31
N ILE A 154 -2.90 1.90 9.46
CA ILE A 154 -2.37 3.22 9.80
C ILE A 154 -3.12 4.26 8.99
N SER A 155 -3.73 5.25 9.65
CA SER A 155 -4.57 6.20 8.93
C SER A 155 -4.61 7.61 9.52
N ASN A 156 -4.75 8.60 8.65
CA ASN A 156 -4.96 9.99 9.02
C ASN A 156 -6.08 10.62 8.18
N ILE A 157 -7.29 10.17 8.50
CA ILE A 157 -8.51 10.50 7.77
C ILE A 157 -9.11 11.84 8.26
N VAL A 158 -9.59 12.67 7.33
CA VAL A 158 -10.50 13.80 7.61
C VAL A 158 -11.94 13.39 7.27
N GLY A 159 -12.87 13.68 8.19
CA GLY A 159 -14.31 13.42 8.05
C GLY A 159 -14.78 12.12 8.73
N THR A 160 -16.10 11.94 8.77
CA THR A 160 -16.75 10.70 9.25
C THR A 160 -17.45 9.99 8.08
N VAL A 161 -17.18 8.70 7.93
CA VAL A 161 -17.92 7.81 7.02
C VAL A 161 -19.39 7.58 7.42
N SER A 162 -19.83 8.05 8.59
CA SER A 162 -21.06 7.58 9.26
C SER A 162 -22.24 8.55 9.28
N SER A 163 -22.20 9.72 8.64
CA SER A 163 -23.35 10.65 8.64
C SER A 163 -23.39 11.57 7.42
N PRO A 164 -24.28 11.31 6.44
CA PRO A 164 -24.55 12.21 5.32
C PRO A 164 -24.87 13.63 5.83
N GLY A 165 -24.18 14.66 5.30
CA GLY A 165 -24.42 16.07 5.64
C GLY A 165 -23.51 16.67 6.73
N ARG A 166 -22.61 15.89 7.36
CA ARG A 166 -21.48 16.42 8.15
C ARG A 166 -20.15 16.12 7.44
N PHE A 167 -19.92 16.82 6.34
CA PHE A 167 -18.66 16.74 5.60
C PHE A 167 -17.51 17.30 6.47
N GLY A 168 -16.42 16.54 6.58
CA GLY A 168 -15.21 17.06 7.22
C GLY A 168 -14.63 18.19 6.36
N ASN A 169 -14.19 19.28 6.98
CA ASN A 169 -13.54 20.38 6.25
C ASN A 169 -12.11 20.54 6.73
N GLY A 170 -11.15 20.04 5.97
CA GLY A 170 -9.73 20.07 6.31
C GLY A 170 -8.91 19.14 5.42
N LYS A 171 -7.59 19.30 5.46
CA LYS A 171 -6.66 18.50 4.67
C LYS A 171 -6.26 17.22 5.40
N GLY A 172 -6.08 16.14 4.63
CA GLY A 172 -5.42 14.93 5.12
C GLY A 172 -4.01 15.24 5.60
N GLY A 173 -3.55 14.53 6.63
CA GLY A 173 -2.20 14.70 7.16
C GLY A 173 -1.15 13.94 6.34
N LEU A 174 0.11 13.99 6.77
CA LEU A 174 1.18 13.14 6.25
C LEU A 174 1.30 11.83 7.05
N ILE A 175 1.38 10.71 6.34
CA ILE A 175 1.93 9.45 6.89
C ILE A 175 3.37 9.33 6.38
N ARG A 176 4.33 9.36 7.29
CA ARG A 176 5.75 9.15 6.97
C ARG A 176 6.31 7.96 7.72
N ILE A 177 6.85 7.00 6.98
CA ILE A 177 7.52 5.81 7.51
C ILE A 177 8.97 5.82 7.07
N ASP A 178 9.88 6.01 8.02
CA ASP A 178 11.32 5.82 7.86
C ASP A 178 11.69 4.48 8.52
N THR A 179 12.15 3.49 7.75
CA THR A 179 12.37 2.12 8.25
C THR A 179 13.54 1.40 7.57
N GLY A 180 14.03 0.30 8.14
CA GLY A 180 14.90 -0.63 7.41
C GLY A 180 14.11 -1.34 6.30
N SER A 181 13.03 -2.02 6.66
CA SER A 181 12.07 -2.64 5.72
C SER A 181 10.62 -2.41 6.15
N LEU A 182 9.73 -2.21 5.19
CA LEU A 182 8.28 -2.16 5.40
C LEU A 182 7.63 -3.42 4.84
N SER A 183 6.75 -4.04 5.62
CA SER A 183 5.83 -5.08 5.18
C SER A 183 4.40 -4.65 5.46
N VAL A 184 3.53 -4.68 4.46
CA VAL A 184 2.08 -4.51 4.60
C VAL A 184 1.44 -5.77 4.02
N ALA A 185 0.72 -6.54 4.83
CA ALA A 185 0.24 -7.85 4.41
C ALA A 185 -1.19 -8.15 4.88
N ASN A 186 -1.79 -9.15 4.24
CA ASN A 186 -3.03 -9.79 4.67
C ASN A 186 -4.16 -8.81 5.03
N GLY A 187 -4.49 -7.92 4.09
CA GLY A 187 -5.59 -6.97 4.22
C GLY A 187 -5.24 -5.70 5.01
N SER A 188 -3.99 -5.56 5.45
CA SER A 188 -3.52 -4.34 6.13
C SER A 188 -3.44 -3.13 5.20
N GLN A 189 -3.61 -1.94 5.78
CA GLN A 189 -3.76 -0.70 5.02
C GLN A 189 -2.97 0.51 5.58
N LEU A 190 -2.42 1.31 4.66
CA LEU A 190 -1.98 2.69 4.92
C LEU A 190 -2.93 3.66 4.22
N GLN A 191 -3.56 4.57 4.97
CA GLN A 191 -4.65 5.39 4.45
C GLN A 191 -4.51 6.88 4.81
N ALA A 192 -4.41 7.72 3.78
CA ALA A 192 -4.41 9.17 3.93
C ALA A 192 -5.55 9.82 3.12
N SER A 193 -6.78 9.71 3.62
CA SER A 193 -8.00 10.07 2.88
C SER A 193 -8.75 11.28 3.44
N THR A 194 -9.48 11.96 2.56
CA THR A 194 -10.40 13.05 2.92
C THR A 194 -11.83 12.70 2.50
N PHE A 195 -12.77 12.82 3.44
CA PHE A 195 -14.21 12.68 3.26
C PHE A 195 -14.88 14.03 3.58
N GLY A 196 -15.13 14.82 2.54
CA GLY A 196 -15.65 16.19 2.63
C GLY A 196 -14.85 17.21 1.82
N THR A 197 -14.48 18.36 2.38
CA THR A 197 -13.73 19.40 1.65
C THR A 197 -12.29 19.48 2.15
N GLY A 198 -11.33 19.36 1.24
CA GLY A 198 -9.89 19.47 1.50
C GLY A 198 -9.09 18.43 0.71
N ASP A 199 -7.80 18.71 0.52
CA ASP A 199 -6.89 17.77 -0.17
C ASP A 199 -6.70 16.50 0.67
N ALA A 200 -6.51 15.35 0.03
CA ALA A 200 -6.10 14.12 0.70
C ALA A 200 -4.62 14.18 1.13
N GLY A 201 -4.25 13.33 2.07
CA GLY A 201 -2.94 13.36 2.70
C GLY A 201 -1.87 12.63 1.89
N ASP A 202 -0.60 13.00 2.08
CA ASP A 202 0.51 12.31 1.43
C ASP A 202 0.95 11.07 2.25
N ILE A 203 1.44 10.06 1.55
CA ILE A 203 2.10 8.88 2.14
C ILE A 203 3.53 8.82 1.62
N ILE A 204 4.50 8.91 2.52
CA ILE A 204 5.93 8.84 2.21
C ILE A 204 6.55 7.65 2.93
N ILE A 205 7.11 6.72 2.17
CA ILE A 205 7.81 5.54 2.69
C ILE A 205 9.27 5.64 2.29
N ASN A 206 10.17 5.71 3.26
CA ASN A 206 11.60 5.58 3.05
C ASN A 206 12.07 4.31 3.76
N ALA A 207 12.29 3.26 2.97
CA ALA A 207 12.85 2.00 3.46
C ALA A 207 14.32 1.90 3.00
N ARG A 208 15.21 1.40 3.84
CA ARG A 208 16.61 1.18 3.44
C ARG A 208 16.74 0.01 2.47
N ASP A 209 16.00 -1.07 2.75
CA ASP A 209 16.16 -2.36 2.10
C ASP A 209 14.96 -2.69 1.21
N SER A 210 13.74 -2.77 1.76
CA SER A 210 12.58 -3.23 0.99
C SER A 210 11.23 -2.65 1.44
N VAL A 211 10.30 -2.54 0.50
CA VAL A 211 8.86 -2.36 0.74
C VAL A 211 8.11 -3.51 0.11
N ILE A 212 7.33 -4.25 0.89
CA ILE A 212 6.55 -5.40 0.41
C ILE A 212 5.09 -5.17 0.76
N ALA A 213 4.22 -5.23 -0.23
CA ALA A 213 2.78 -5.22 -0.07
C ALA A 213 2.21 -6.49 -0.69
N SER A 214 1.52 -7.33 0.09
CA SER A 214 1.04 -8.62 -0.41
C SER A 214 -0.23 -9.12 0.27
N GLY A 215 -1.17 -9.60 -0.55
CA GLY A 215 -2.32 -10.36 -0.10
C GLY A 215 -3.57 -9.54 0.21
N PHE A 216 -4.46 -10.18 0.96
CA PHE A 216 -5.78 -9.70 1.34
C PHE A 216 -6.15 -10.31 2.70
N GLY A 217 -7.12 -9.70 3.38
CA GLY A 217 -7.59 -10.15 4.68
C GLY A 217 -9.11 -10.19 4.70
N GLU A 218 -9.67 -10.98 5.61
CA GLU A 218 -11.11 -11.01 5.86
C GLU A 218 -11.43 -10.12 7.06
N PHE A 219 -12.36 -9.19 6.85
CA PHE A 219 -12.90 -8.35 7.91
C PHE A 219 -14.43 -8.40 7.84
N GLU A 220 -15.04 -9.04 8.85
CA GLU A 220 -16.47 -9.35 8.83
C GLU A 220 -16.83 -10.11 7.54
N ASP A 221 -17.81 -9.62 6.77
CA ASP A 221 -18.23 -10.23 5.49
C ASP A 221 -17.50 -9.63 4.27
N LEU A 222 -16.46 -8.82 4.50
CA LEU A 222 -15.71 -8.12 3.45
C LEU A 222 -14.29 -8.68 3.31
N THR A 223 -13.92 -9.03 2.08
CA THR A 223 -12.52 -9.30 1.73
C THR A 223 -11.84 -7.98 1.38
N LEU A 224 -10.83 -7.59 2.16
CA LEU A 224 -10.11 -6.33 1.98
C LEU A 224 -8.73 -6.61 1.35
N PRO A 225 -8.37 -5.95 0.25
CA PRO A 225 -7.02 -6.04 -0.28
C PRO A 225 -6.03 -5.34 0.66
N THR A 226 -4.79 -5.81 0.68
CA THR A 226 -3.68 -5.01 1.21
C THR A 226 -3.52 -3.77 0.35
N ALA A 227 -3.52 -2.59 0.98
CA ALA A 227 -3.55 -1.35 0.21
C ALA A 227 -2.76 -0.19 0.85
N VAL A 228 -2.15 0.62 0.00
CA VAL A 228 -1.61 1.94 0.36
C VAL A 228 -2.37 2.95 -0.47
N PHE A 229 -3.16 3.81 0.15
CA PHE A 229 -3.99 4.72 -0.61
C PHE A 229 -4.20 6.10 0.00
N SER A 230 -4.29 7.08 -0.88
CA SER A 230 -4.63 8.46 -0.57
C SER A 230 -5.78 8.88 -1.47
N VAL A 231 -6.93 9.17 -0.88
CA VAL A 231 -8.20 9.27 -1.61
C VAL A 231 -9.01 10.46 -1.16
N VAL A 232 -9.55 11.21 -2.12
CA VAL A 232 -10.67 12.12 -1.92
C VAL A 232 -11.93 11.37 -2.31
N ALA A 233 -12.82 11.13 -1.35
CA ALA A 233 -13.99 10.25 -1.52
C ALA A 233 -15.08 10.85 -2.43
N GLU A 234 -16.13 10.08 -2.71
CA GLU A 234 -17.34 10.56 -3.39
C GLU A 234 -17.95 11.76 -2.64
N ASP A 235 -18.64 12.63 -3.39
CA ASP A 235 -19.25 13.88 -2.89
C ASP A 235 -18.28 14.84 -2.16
N SER A 236 -16.98 14.62 -2.30
CA SER A 236 -15.92 15.43 -1.66
C SER A 236 -15.34 16.46 -2.63
N ARG A 237 -14.55 17.42 -2.13
CA ARG A 237 -13.85 18.41 -2.96
C ARG A 237 -12.44 18.63 -2.46
N GLY A 238 -11.45 18.35 -3.29
CA GLY A 238 -10.03 18.49 -2.98
C GLY A 238 -9.18 17.67 -3.94
N ASN A 239 -7.87 17.89 -3.92
CA ASN A 239 -6.96 17.10 -4.73
C ASN A 239 -6.52 15.83 -3.99
N GLY A 240 -6.31 14.73 -4.73
CA GLY A 240 -5.68 13.53 -4.20
C GLY A 240 -4.27 13.81 -3.70
N GLY A 241 -3.89 13.21 -2.57
CA GLY A 241 -2.52 13.25 -2.07
C GLY A 241 -1.64 12.25 -2.81
N ASN A 242 -0.34 12.30 -2.57
CA ASN A 242 0.67 11.53 -3.30
C ASN A 242 1.15 10.32 -2.49
N ILE A 243 1.59 9.28 -3.20
CA ILE A 243 2.36 8.17 -2.62
C ILE A 243 3.78 8.26 -3.15
N ARG A 244 4.76 8.38 -2.25
CA ARG A 244 6.18 8.39 -2.59
C ARG A 244 6.93 7.29 -1.85
N ILE A 245 7.65 6.45 -2.59
CA ILE A 245 8.42 5.32 -2.04
C ILE A 245 9.87 5.47 -2.45
N ASN A 246 10.78 5.52 -1.48
CA ASN A 246 12.22 5.47 -1.67
C ASN A 246 12.75 4.20 -1.00
N THR A 247 13.34 3.27 -1.76
CA THR A 247 13.71 1.94 -1.23
C THR A 247 14.86 1.27 -1.98
N GLY A 248 15.39 0.17 -1.44
CA GLY A 248 16.21 -0.78 -2.21
C GLY A 248 15.36 -1.49 -3.26
N SER A 249 14.34 -2.22 -2.81
CA SER A 249 13.35 -2.86 -3.69
C SER A 249 11.92 -2.63 -3.24
N VAL A 250 10.96 -2.68 -4.18
CA VAL A 250 9.53 -2.68 -3.90
C VAL A 250 8.82 -3.83 -4.60
N PHE A 251 7.91 -4.48 -3.88
CA PHE A 251 7.11 -5.62 -4.35
C PHE A 251 5.63 -5.35 -4.04
N VAL A 252 4.80 -5.31 -5.07
CA VAL A 252 3.34 -5.20 -4.97
C VAL A 252 2.75 -6.48 -5.56
N GLU A 253 2.32 -7.39 -4.69
CA GLU A 253 2.08 -8.78 -5.05
C GLU A 253 0.73 -9.30 -4.55
N ASN A 254 0.27 -10.42 -5.12
CA ASN A 254 -0.89 -11.18 -4.63
C ASN A 254 -2.13 -10.32 -4.36
N GLY A 255 -2.44 -9.37 -5.25
CA GLY A 255 -3.62 -8.51 -5.17
C GLY A 255 -3.46 -7.23 -4.36
N ALA A 256 -2.24 -6.89 -3.92
CA ALA A 256 -1.97 -5.66 -3.21
C ALA A 256 -2.07 -4.42 -4.13
N ARG A 257 -2.43 -3.26 -3.57
CA ARG A 257 -2.73 -2.06 -4.38
C ARG A 257 -2.08 -0.81 -3.81
N PHE A 258 -1.37 -0.05 -4.64
CA PHE A 258 -1.05 1.35 -4.34
C PHE A 258 -1.92 2.25 -5.19
N SER A 259 -2.76 3.06 -4.56
CA SER A 259 -3.77 3.84 -5.29
C SER A 259 -3.89 5.26 -4.78
N VAL A 260 -3.95 6.21 -5.69
CA VAL A 260 -4.35 7.58 -5.38
C VAL A 260 -5.55 7.95 -6.24
N SER A 261 -6.65 8.37 -5.62
CA SER A 261 -7.85 8.70 -6.39
C SER A 261 -8.59 9.92 -5.89
N THR A 262 -9.40 10.48 -6.77
CA THR A 262 -10.28 11.61 -6.49
C THR A 262 -11.61 11.32 -7.17
N SER A 263 -12.60 10.92 -6.37
CA SER A 263 -13.98 10.67 -6.82
C SER A 263 -14.86 11.92 -6.68
N GLY A 264 -14.33 12.98 -6.06
CA GLY A 264 -14.98 14.26 -5.92
C GLY A 264 -14.39 15.34 -6.84
N LEU A 265 -14.69 16.62 -6.56
CA LEU A 265 -14.15 17.75 -7.32
C LEU A 265 -12.65 17.99 -7.02
N GLY A 266 -11.76 17.56 -7.92
CA GLY A 266 -10.34 17.91 -7.86
C GLY A 266 -9.46 17.07 -8.81
N ARG A 267 -8.14 17.22 -8.69
CA ARG A 267 -7.15 16.44 -9.46
C ARG A 267 -6.69 15.21 -8.68
N ALA A 268 -6.38 14.12 -9.36
CA ALA A 268 -5.76 12.97 -8.73
C ALA A 268 -4.31 13.26 -8.30
N GLY A 269 -3.87 12.58 -7.25
CA GLY A 269 -2.48 12.63 -6.79
C GLY A 269 -1.54 11.76 -7.62
N ASN A 270 -0.25 11.77 -7.28
CA ASN A 270 0.77 11.02 -8.03
C ASN A 270 1.30 9.82 -7.23
N ILE A 271 1.79 8.81 -7.96
CA ILE A 271 2.58 7.71 -7.39
C ILE A 271 4.01 7.84 -7.91
N THR A 272 4.99 7.90 -7.02
CA THR A 272 6.41 7.90 -7.39
C THR A 272 7.17 6.82 -6.62
N ILE A 273 7.83 5.93 -7.36
CA ILE A 273 8.66 4.86 -6.82
C ILE A 273 10.10 5.11 -7.26
N ASP A 274 10.99 5.32 -6.30
CA ASP A 274 12.42 5.42 -6.46
C ASP A 274 13.07 4.21 -5.77
N ALA A 275 13.29 3.12 -6.50
CA ALA A 275 13.81 1.86 -5.98
C ALA A 275 15.21 1.57 -6.57
N ARG A 276 16.25 1.48 -5.75
CA ARG A 276 17.64 1.30 -6.22
C ARG A 276 17.81 0.05 -7.10
N ASP A 277 17.20 -1.06 -6.71
CA ASP A 277 17.53 -2.39 -7.22
C ASP A 277 16.39 -2.95 -8.08
N SER A 278 15.16 -3.00 -7.56
CA SER A 278 14.01 -3.52 -8.32
C SER A 278 12.65 -2.96 -7.90
N ALA A 279 11.75 -2.84 -8.87
CA ALA A 279 10.33 -2.66 -8.62
C ALA A 279 9.53 -3.77 -9.32
N VAL A 280 8.61 -4.41 -8.60
CA VAL A 280 7.80 -5.53 -9.09
C VAL A 280 6.32 -5.29 -8.80
N VAL A 281 5.49 -5.44 -9.82
CA VAL A 281 4.03 -5.50 -9.70
C VAL A 281 3.56 -6.82 -10.28
N ASP A 282 3.23 -7.77 -9.41
CA ASP A 282 3.02 -9.15 -9.83
C ASP A 282 1.70 -9.74 -9.33
N GLY A 283 0.95 -10.34 -10.25
CA GLY A 283 -0.10 -11.28 -9.92
C GLY A 283 -1.50 -10.72 -9.78
N VAL A 284 -2.42 -11.66 -9.66
CA VAL A 284 -3.79 -11.49 -9.20
C VAL A 284 -3.97 -12.46 -8.04
N SER A 285 -4.56 -12.00 -6.95
CA SER A 285 -4.91 -12.84 -5.81
C SER A 285 -5.91 -13.93 -6.21
N ARG A 286 -6.01 -14.97 -5.37
CA ARG A 286 -7.00 -16.05 -5.56
C ARG A 286 -8.46 -15.58 -5.50
N VAL A 287 -8.71 -14.41 -4.92
CA VAL A 287 -10.03 -13.79 -4.79
C VAL A 287 -10.28 -12.72 -5.87
N GLY A 288 -9.41 -12.63 -6.88
CA GLY A 288 -9.62 -11.80 -8.07
C GLY A 288 -9.10 -10.36 -7.96
N PHE A 289 -8.52 -9.94 -6.83
CA PHE A 289 -7.83 -8.65 -6.76
C PHE A 289 -6.53 -8.70 -7.55
N ALA A 290 -6.36 -7.79 -8.50
CA ALA A 290 -5.10 -7.60 -9.22
C ALA A 290 -4.12 -6.75 -8.41
N SER A 291 -2.83 -7.07 -8.54
CA SER A 291 -1.76 -6.23 -8.02
C SER A 291 -1.61 -4.99 -8.90
N GLN A 292 -1.66 -3.79 -8.32
CA GLN A 292 -1.70 -2.58 -9.12
C GLN A 292 -1.02 -1.36 -8.49
N LEU A 293 -0.53 -0.48 -9.38
CA LEU A 293 -0.32 0.95 -9.08
C LEU A 293 -1.35 1.75 -9.88
N SER A 294 -2.16 2.56 -9.23
CA SER A 294 -3.23 3.30 -9.92
C SER A 294 -3.36 4.74 -9.46
N THR A 295 -3.51 5.65 -10.42
CA THR A 295 -3.90 7.05 -10.18
C THR A 295 -5.20 7.31 -10.91
N ALA A 296 -6.23 7.85 -10.25
CA ALA A 296 -7.55 7.98 -10.87
C ALA A 296 -8.28 9.28 -10.53
N THR A 297 -8.87 9.92 -11.53
CA THR A 297 -10.05 10.78 -11.31
C THR A 297 -11.29 10.01 -11.73
N GLU A 298 -12.24 9.84 -10.79
CA GLU A 298 -13.47 9.06 -11.01
C GLU A 298 -14.64 9.96 -11.39
N ASP A 299 -15.82 9.36 -11.58
CA ASP A 299 -17.00 10.07 -12.07
C ASP A 299 -17.33 11.27 -11.17
N ASP A 300 -17.75 12.38 -11.78
CA ASP A 300 -17.93 13.71 -11.16
C ASP A 300 -16.65 14.50 -10.85
N ALA A 301 -15.45 13.92 -11.00
CA ALA A 301 -14.21 14.66 -10.89
C ALA A 301 -14.00 15.64 -12.05
N SER A 302 -13.61 16.88 -11.72
CA SER A 302 -13.35 17.97 -12.68
C SER A 302 -11.87 18.31 -12.84
N GLY A 303 -10.97 17.39 -12.48
CA GLY A 303 -9.52 17.59 -12.55
C GLY A 303 -8.79 16.56 -13.40
N ARG A 304 -7.50 16.84 -13.67
CA ARG A 304 -6.61 15.96 -14.43
C ARG A 304 -6.29 14.67 -13.66
N GLY A 305 -6.04 13.60 -14.41
CA GLY A 305 -5.47 12.36 -13.90
C GLY A 305 -4.07 12.57 -13.32
N GLY A 306 -3.67 11.68 -12.42
CA GLY A 306 -2.40 11.72 -11.71
C GLY A 306 -1.29 10.96 -12.42
N THR A 307 -0.03 11.25 -12.13
CA THR A 307 1.11 10.61 -12.81
C THR A 307 1.65 9.43 -12.02
N ILE A 308 2.03 8.36 -12.71
CA ILE A 308 2.82 7.26 -12.15
C ILE A 308 4.25 7.37 -12.67
N THR A 309 5.23 7.45 -11.77
CA THR A 309 6.66 7.42 -12.12
C THR A 309 7.37 6.30 -11.39
N VAL A 310 8.10 5.46 -12.11
CA VAL A 310 8.95 4.39 -11.53
C VAL A 310 10.38 4.56 -12.02
N ASN A 311 11.30 4.78 -11.08
CA ASN A 311 12.73 4.84 -11.30
C ASN A 311 13.39 3.66 -10.61
N THR A 312 14.03 2.75 -11.36
CA THR A 312 14.69 1.59 -10.77
C THR A 312 15.76 0.98 -11.66
N ASN A 313 16.60 0.07 -11.15
CA ASN A 313 17.48 -0.70 -12.03
C ASN A 313 16.69 -1.75 -12.85
N SER A 314 15.74 -2.47 -12.24
CA SER A 314 14.91 -3.46 -12.93
C SER A 314 13.44 -3.32 -12.58
N PHE A 315 12.59 -3.12 -13.58
CA PHE A 315 11.14 -3.06 -13.41
C PHE A 315 10.44 -4.26 -14.05
N ARG A 316 9.56 -4.93 -13.31
CA ARG A 316 8.74 -6.03 -13.83
C ARG A 316 7.27 -5.82 -13.52
N VAL A 317 6.43 -6.03 -14.53
CA VAL A 317 4.98 -6.16 -14.39
C VAL A 317 4.57 -7.52 -14.95
N SER A 318 3.97 -8.38 -14.13
CA SER A 318 3.67 -9.75 -14.55
C SER A 318 2.40 -10.35 -13.96
N ASN A 319 2.00 -11.50 -14.51
CA ASN A 319 0.91 -12.34 -14.00
C ASN A 319 -0.43 -11.59 -13.82
N GLY A 320 -0.75 -10.68 -14.74
CA GLY A 320 -1.98 -9.87 -14.71
C GLY A 320 -1.89 -8.58 -13.88
N GLY A 321 -0.76 -8.34 -13.19
CA GLY A 321 -0.49 -7.08 -12.51
C GLY A 321 -0.46 -5.89 -13.48
N PHE A 322 -0.74 -4.68 -13.00
CA PHE A 322 -0.81 -3.53 -13.89
C PHE A 322 -0.51 -2.17 -13.27
N LEU A 323 -0.16 -1.22 -14.13
CA LEU A 323 -0.13 0.21 -13.85
C LEU A 323 -1.25 0.89 -14.63
N ASP A 324 -2.02 1.75 -13.97
CA ASP A 324 -3.12 2.49 -14.58
C ASP A 324 -3.16 3.96 -14.15
N ALA A 325 -2.92 4.87 -15.09
CA ALA A 325 -3.15 6.29 -14.89
C ALA A 325 -4.41 6.73 -15.65
N GLN A 326 -5.53 6.73 -14.93
CA GLN A 326 -6.87 6.92 -15.48
C GLN A 326 -7.47 8.29 -15.17
N THR A 327 -8.32 8.76 -16.08
CA THR A 327 -9.26 9.87 -15.86
C THR A 327 -10.61 9.51 -16.44
N THR A 328 -11.69 9.77 -15.69
CA THR A 328 -13.04 9.82 -16.26
C THR A 328 -13.52 11.25 -16.51
N SER A 329 -12.74 12.25 -16.11
CA SER A 329 -13.02 13.66 -16.39
C SER A 329 -12.86 14.01 -17.88
N ALA A 330 -13.46 15.13 -18.30
CA ALA A 330 -13.22 15.73 -19.61
C ALA A 330 -11.82 16.36 -19.78
N PHE A 331 -10.97 16.31 -18.75
CA PHE A 331 -9.60 16.84 -18.78
C PHE A 331 -8.58 15.77 -19.20
N GLY A 332 -7.31 16.14 -19.25
CA GLY A 332 -6.22 15.21 -19.58
C GLY A 332 -6.00 14.16 -18.48
N GLY A 333 -5.75 12.93 -18.91
CA GLY A 333 -5.36 11.81 -18.09
C GLY A 333 -3.93 11.93 -17.58
N GLY A 334 -3.59 10.98 -16.72
CA GLY A 334 -2.29 10.89 -16.10
C GLY A 334 -1.23 10.26 -16.98
N ASP A 335 0.00 10.74 -16.89
CA ASP A 335 1.13 10.13 -17.59
C ASP A 335 1.70 8.94 -16.81
N VAL A 336 2.30 7.98 -17.50
CA VAL A 336 3.13 6.93 -16.90
C VAL A 336 4.56 7.04 -17.43
N THR A 337 5.52 7.20 -16.54
CA THR A 337 6.95 7.26 -16.90
C THR A 337 7.73 6.18 -16.17
N ILE A 338 8.43 5.34 -16.94
CA ILE A 338 9.28 4.27 -16.42
C ILE A 338 10.72 4.53 -16.85
N ASN A 339 11.60 4.71 -15.87
CA ASN A 339 13.04 4.82 -16.07
C ASN A 339 13.69 3.59 -15.43
N ALA A 340 14.13 2.63 -16.24
CA ALA A 340 14.78 1.43 -15.73
C ALA A 340 15.84 0.86 -16.65
N ASN A 341 16.91 0.24 -16.14
CA ASN A 341 17.86 -0.42 -17.05
C ASN A 341 17.18 -1.61 -17.76
N ASN A 342 16.46 -2.46 -17.02
CA ASN A 342 15.67 -3.54 -17.60
C ASN A 342 14.19 -3.38 -17.29
N PHE A 343 13.34 -3.52 -18.31
CA PHE A 343 11.90 -3.56 -18.15
C PHE A 343 11.30 -4.84 -18.76
N GLU A 344 10.46 -5.51 -17.99
CA GLU A 344 9.74 -6.72 -18.39
C GLU A 344 8.22 -6.57 -18.16
N ALA A 345 7.43 -6.73 -19.22
CA ALA A 345 5.99 -6.94 -19.12
C ALA A 345 5.63 -8.34 -19.63
N THR A 346 5.27 -9.25 -18.73
CA THR A 346 5.08 -10.67 -19.08
C THR A 346 3.79 -11.24 -18.53
N GLN A 347 3.28 -12.34 -19.10
CA GLN A 347 2.19 -13.12 -18.48
C GLN A 347 0.91 -12.32 -18.15
N GLY A 348 0.55 -11.37 -19.01
CA GLY A 348 -0.61 -10.48 -18.83
C GLY A 348 -0.30 -9.18 -18.08
N GLY A 349 0.98 -8.89 -17.82
CA GLY A 349 1.41 -7.62 -17.24
C GLY A 349 1.15 -6.44 -18.18
N ARG A 350 0.51 -5.39 -17.67
CA ARG A 350 0.03 -4.26 -18.49
C ARG A 350 0.39 -2.92 -17.89
N ILE A 351 0.70 -1.97 -18.76
CA ILE A 351 0.83 -0.56 -18.39
C ILE A 351 -0.10 0.22 -19.30
N PHE A 352 -1.00 0.99 -18.71
CA PHE A 352 -1.96 1.72 -19.47
C PHE A 352 -2.30 3.09 -18.91
N THR A 353 -2.66 3.98 -19.82
CA THR A 353 -3.27 5.28 -19.52
C THR A 353 -4.64 5.26 -20.17
N THR A 354 -5.65 5.64 -19.41
CA THR A 354 -7.04 5.59 -19.88
C THR A 354 -7.70 6.94 -19.70
N ALA A 355 -8.38 7.41 -20.74
CA ALA A 355 -9.35 8.49 -20.62
C ALA A 355 -10.72 8.00 -21.06
N THR A 356 -11.73 8.31 -20.24
CA THR A 356 -13.14 8.18 -20.61
C THR A 356 -13.74 9.57 -20.92
N ASN A 357 -14.99 9.61 -21.39
CA ASN A 357 -15.67 10.85 -21.83
C ASN A 357 -14.91 11.63 -22.92
N GLN A 358 -14.94 12.98 -22.89
CA GLN A 358 -14.22 13.83 -23.86
C GLN A 358 -12.75 14.08 -23.48
N GLY A 359 -12.20 13.31 -22.53
CA GLY A 359 -10.82 13.47 -22.06
C GLY A 359 -9.75 13.04 -23.07
N GLN A 360 -8.49 13.38 -22.75
CA GLN A 360 -7.31 12.92 -23.48
C GLN A 360 -6.57 11.91 -22.62
N ALA A 361 -6.28 10.71 -23.11
CA ALA A 361 -5.46 9.74 -22.38
C ALA A 361 -4.04 10.29 -22.21
N GLY A 362 -3.42 10.04 -21.05
CA GLY A 362 -2.05 10.48 -20.79
C GLY A 362 -1.03 9.68 -21.60
N ASN A 363 0.21 10.15 -21.59
CA ASN A 363 1.29 9.53 -22.36
C ASN A 363 1.99 8.44 -21.55
N ILE A 364 2.58 7.49 -22.25
CA ILE A 364 3.44 6.47 -21.66
C ILE A 364 4.86 6.66 -22.20
N THR A 365 5.82 6.87 -21.30
CA THR A 365 7.24 7.02 -21.66
C THR A 365 8.06 5.93 -20.98
N PHE A 366 8.82 5.18 -21.78
CA PHE A 366 9.80 4.20 -21.30
C PHE A 366 11.21 4.65 -21.67
N ASN A 367 12.08 4.74 -20.68
CA ASN A 367 13.50 4.96 -20.86
C ASN A 367 14.23 3.75 -20.27
N ALA A 368 14.73 2.86 -21.13
CA ALA A 368 15.39 1.65 -20.67
C ALA A 368 16.53 1.13 -21.54
N ASP A 369 17.46 0.38 -20.97
CA ASP A 369 18.44 -0.33 -21.80
C ASP A 369 17.77 -1.47 -22.56
N THR A 370 16.96 -2.26 -21.87
CA THR A 370 16.23 -3.40 -22.44
C THR A 370 14.75 -3.34 -22.09
N VAL A 371 13.89 -3.49 -23.10
CA VAL A 371 12.44 -3.62 -22.96
C VAL A 371 12.02 -4.98 -23.53
N ASN A 372 11.45 -5.82 -22.67
CA ASN A 372 10.96 -7.14 -23.04
C ASN A 372 9.45 -7.22 -22.78
N LEU A 373 8.66 -7.33 -23.83
CA LEU A 373 7.22 -7.54 -23.77
C LEU A 373 6.90 -8.94 -24.28
N SER A 374 6.28 -9.78 -23.44
CA SER A 374 5.90 -11.14 -23.85
C SER A 374 4.51 -11.51 -23.32
N GLY A 375 3.56 -11.76 -24.22
CA GLY A 375 2.24 -12.24 -23.83
C GLY A 375 2.22 -13.73 -23.49
N THR A 376 1.01 -14.29 -23.44
CA THR A 376 0.77 -15.74 -23.37
C THR A 376 0.05 -16.21 -24.62
N ASN A 377 0.22 -17.48 -25.00
CA ASN A 377 -0.49 -18.12 -26.12
C ASN A 377 -2.03 -18.24 -25.92
N GLY A 378 -2.60 -17.61 -24.89
CA GLY A 378 -4.04 -17.57 -24.61
C GLY A 378 -4.43 -16.32 -23.82
N ARG A 379 -5.55 -15.70 -24.25
CA ARG A 379 -6.40 -14.61 -23.71
C ARG A 379 -5.80 -13.39 -22.97
N SER A 380 -4.65 -13.46 -22.33
CA SER A 380 -4.05 -12.37 -21.56
C SER A 380 -2.98 -11.64 -22.36
N ILE A 381 -3.26 -10.39 -22.72
CA ILE A 381 -2.34 -9.55 -23.49
C ILE A 381 -1.39 -8.85 -22.53
N SER A 382 -0.09 -8.94 -22.78
CA SER A 382 0.92 -8.11 -22.09
C SER A 382 1.26 -6.91 -22.94
N GLY A 383 1.62 -5.79 -22.31
CA GLY A 383 2.23 -4.66 -23.02
C GLY A 383 1.73 -3.29 -22.60
N LEU A 384 1.77 -2.36 -23.56
CA LEU A 384 1.65 -0.93 -23.37
C LEU A 384 0.43 -0.38 -24.09
N PHE A 385 -0.43 0.36 -23.39
CA PHE A 385 -1.73 0.77 -23.94
C PHE A 385 -2.08 2.21 -23.55
N ALA A 386 -2.01 3.16 -24.48
CA ALA A 386 -2.47 4.53 -24.25
C ALA A 386 -3.80 4.76 -25.00
N ASN A 387 -4.90 4.36 -24.37
CA ASN A 387 -6.19 4.15 -25.04
C ASN A 387 -7.29 5.06 -24.50
N THR A 388 -8.27 5.38 -25.34
CA THR A 388 -9.57 5.91 -24.88
C THR A 388 -10.65 4.85 -24.99
N THR A 389 -11.65 4.92 -24.11
CA THR A 389 -12.78 3.97 -24.05
C THR A 389 -14.14 4.62 -24.29
N SER A 390 -14.16 5.91 -24.66
CA SER A 390 -15.41 6.66 -24.89
C SER A 390 -15.81 6.75 -26.36
N THR A 391 -17.10 6.65 -26.63
CA THR A 391 -17.68 6.95 -27.95
C THR A 391 -17.72 8.45 -28.29
N ALA A 392 -17.38 9.32 -27.32
CA ALA A 392 -17.22 10.75 -27.54
C ALA A 392 -15.86 11.08 -28.19
N SER A 393 -15.64 12.35 -28.54
CA SER A 393 -14.43 12.84 -29.24
C SER A 393 -13.14 12.85 -28.37
N ALA A 394 -12.82 11.74 -27.71
CA ALA A 394 -11.67 11.57 -26.84
C ALA A 394 -10.36 11.48 -27.65
N ARG A 395 -9.20 11.84 -27.08
CA ARG A 395 -7.90 11.67 -27.78
C ARG A 395 -7.04 10.61 -27.13
N GLY A 396 -6.47 9.70 -27.94
CA GLY A 396 -5.49 8.74 -27.46
C GLY A 396 -4.21 9.43 -26.96
N GLY A 397 -3.52 8.79 -26.03
CA GLY A 397 -2.22 9.24 -25.54
C GLY A 397 -1.09 8.74 -26.44
N ASN A 398 0.09 9.34 -26.32
CA ASN A 398 1.27 8.89 -27.06
C ASN A 398 2.03 7.81 -26.27
N ILE A 399 2.71 6.91 -26.98
CA ILE A 399 3.68 5.99 -26.40
C ILE A 399 5.06 6.31 -26.95
N GLN A 400 6.01 6.63 -26.07
CA GLN A 400 7.42 6.79 -26.38
C GLN A 400 8.23 5.65 -25.76
N VAL A 401 8.95 4.88 -26.58
CA VAL A 401 9.89 3.85 -26.12
C VAL A 401 11.30 4.25 -26.53
N ASN A 402 12.12 4.64 -25.57
CA ASN A 402 13.54 4.93 -25.73
C ASN A 402 14.33 3.74 -25.19
N ALA A 403 14.92 2.93 -26.07
CA ALA A 403 15.65 1.75 -25.64
C ALA A 403 16.90 1.39 -26.42
N ARG A 404 17.85 0.66 -25.82
CA ARG A 404 18.92 0.03 -26.61
C ARG A 404 18.37 -1.18 -27.37
N LYS A 405 17.51 -1.96 -26.73
CA LYS A 405 16.88 -3.15 -27.29
C LYS A 405 15.40 -3.22 -26.90
N LEU A 406 14.54 -3.45 -27.90
CA LEU A 406 13.12 -3.74 -27.72
C LEU A 406 12.80 -5.12 -28.29
N ASP A 407 12.37 -6.04 -27.43
CA ASP A 407 11.85 -7.35 -27.83
C ASP A 407 10.35 -7.41 -27.52
N VAL A 408 9.53 -7.67 -28.54
CA VAL A 408 8.07 -7.88 -28.41
C VAL A 408 7.74 -9.26 -28.94
N SER A 409 7.11 -10.08 -28.10
CA SER A 409 6.82 -11.47 -28.46
C SER A 409 5.51 -12.03 -27.90
N ASP A 410 5.13 -13.20 -28.39
CA ASP A 410 4.06 -14.03 -27.84
C ASP A 410 2.74 -13.25 -27.69
N ARG A 411 2.35 -12.50 -28.74
CA ARG A 411 1.15 -11.64 -28.81
C ARG A 411 1.15 -10.42 -27.87
N ALA A 412 2.29 -10.02 -27.34
CA ALA A 412 2.42 -8.73 -26.65
C ALA A 412 2.10 -7.56 -27.59
N GLN A 413 1.60 -6.46 -27.03
CA GLN A 413 1.12 -5.31 -27.81
C GLN A 413 1.72 -3.98 -27.31
N ILE A 414 1.96 -3.09 -28.26
CA ILE A 414 2.11 -1.65 -28.02
C ILE A 414 1.00 -1.00 -28.82
N SER A 415 0.05 -0.34 -28.15
CA SER A 415 -1.18 0.12 -28.77
C SER A 415 -1.55 1.52 -28.30
N VAL A 416 -1.96 2.34 -29.26
CA VAL A 416 -2.64 3.61 -29.05
C VAL A 416 -3.98 3.52 -29.78
N ASN A 417 -5.06 3.86 -29.10
CA ASN A 417 -6.39 3.77 -29.68
C ASN A 417 -7.26 4.95 -29.25
N SER A 418 -8.16 5.36 -30.14
CA SER A 418 -9.24 6.28 -29.86
C SER A 418 -10.57 5.67 -30.26
N GLN A 419 -11.59 5.85 -29.43
CA GLN A 419 -12.98 5.57 -29.79
C GLN A 419 -13.72 6.87 -30.18
N GLY A 420 -14.89 6.74 -30.81
CA GLY A 420 -15.71 7.88 -31.27
C GLY A 420 -15.14 8.63 -32.48
N SER A 421 -15.36 9.95 -32.53
CA SER A 421 -14.77 10.85 -33.55
C SER A 421 -13.38 11.37 -33.17
N GLY A 422 -12.75 10.75 -32.17
CA GLY A 422 -11.44 11.12 -31.64
C GLY A 422 -10.27 10.72 -32.53
N VAL A 423 -9.06 11.16 -32.16
CA VAL A 423 -7.80 10.85 -32.86
C VAL A 423 -6.92 10.04 -31.93
N ALA A 424 -6.41 8.91 -32.42
CA ALA A 424 -5.41 8.11 -31.69
C ALA A 424 -4.09 8.88 -31.57
N GLY A 425 -3.33 8.61 -30.50
CA GLY A 425 -1.99 9.17 -30.35
C GLY A 425 -0.96 8.48 -31.25
N ASP A 426 0.30 8.86 -31.09
CA ASP A 426 1.43 8.30 -31.82
C ASP A 426 2.18 7.23 -31.02
N ILE A 427 2.75 6.25 -31.71
CA ILE A 427 3.74 5.31 -31.16
C ILE A 427 5.10 5.67 -31.74
N ASN A 428 6.00 6.14 -30.88
CA ASN A 428 7.37 6.50 -31.22
C ASN A 428 8.33 5.53 -30.55
N ILE A 429 9.09 4.79 -31.36
CA ILE A 429 10.09 3.82 -30.88
C ILE A 429 11.47 4.30 -31.34
N ASP A 430 12.27 4.76 -30.39
CA ASP A 430 13.70 5.02 -30.57
C ASP A 430 14.49 3.86 -29.97
N ALA A 431 14.86 2.90 -30.83
CA ALA A 431 15.68 1.77 -30.40
C ALA A 431 16.76 1.33 -31.39
N LYS A 432 17.94 0.97 -30.86
CA LYS A 432 19.06 0.47 -31.69
C LYS A 432 18.82 -0.92 -32.27
N ARG A 433 18.01 -1.74 -31.59
CA ARG A 433 17.59 -3.07 -32.04
C ARG A 433 16.15 -3.31 -31.66
N ILE A 434 15.36 -3.74 -32.64
CA ILE A 434 13.94 -4.10 -32.46
C ILE A 434 13.77 -5.54 -32.95
N GLU A 435 13.17 -6.39 -32.10
CA GLU A 435 12.78 -7.74 -32.49
C GLU A 435 11.30 -7.97 -32.19
N LEU A 436 10.57 -8.34 -33.24
CA LEU A 436 9.16 -8.71 -33.15
C LEU A 436 9.07 -10.21 -33.48
N ARG A 437 8.65 -11.03 -32.52
CA ARG A 437 8.61 -12.49 -32.66
C ARG A 437 7.24 -13.04 -32.29
N ASP A 438 6.57 -13.71 -33.21
CA ASP A 438 5.39 -14.49 -32.86
C ASP A 438 5.78 -15.97 -32.87
N LYS A 439 5.76 -16.65 -31.71
CA LYS A 439 5.96 -18.10 -31.64
C LYS A 439 4.72 -18.89 -32.10
N GLY A 440 3.65 -18.22 -32.54
CA GLY A 440 2.39 -18.81 -32.97
C GLY A 440 2.24 -19.13 -34.46
N LEU A 441 3.22 -18.82 -35.32
CA LEU A 441 3.15 -19.17 -36.75
C LEU A 441 4.31 -20.11 -37.09
N ASN A 442 3.96 -21.30 -37.58
CA ASN A 442 4.87 -22.30 -38.13
C ASN A 442 6.05 -21.64 -38.87
N GLU A 443 7.27 -22.15 -38.64
CA GLU A 443 8.58 -21.60 -39.07
C GLU A 443 8.74 -21.21 -40.56
N GLN A 444 7.74 -21.38 -41.42
CA GLN A 444 7.80 -21.05 -42.85
C GLN A 444 7.53 -19.57 -43.20
N SER A 445 7.09 -18.72 -42.27
CA SER A 445 6.67 -17.34 -42.60
C SER A 445 7.71 -16.25 -42.32
N TYR A 446 8.92 -16.58 -41.84
CA TYR A 446 9.97 -15.58 -41.62
C TYR A 446 10.60 -15.11 -42.95
N ARG A 447 9.95 -14.15 -43.62
CA ARG A 447 10.66 -13.25 -44.55
C ARG A 447 11.05 -11.98 -43.82
N LYS A 448 12.37 -11.82 -43.68
CA LYS A 448 13.10 -10.63 -43.24
C LYS A 448 12.45 -9.34 -43.75
N LEU A 449 12.04 -8.47 -42.85
CA LEU A 449 12.02 -7.03 -43.08
C LEU A 449 13.39 -6.50 -42.66
N ARG A 450 14.10 -5.94 -43.64
CA ARG A 450 15.45 -5.36 -43.54
C ARG A 450 15.34 -3.86 -43.38
#